data_AF-L1NSU8-F1
#
_entry.id   AF-L1NSU8-F1
#
_cell.length_a   1.000
_cell.length_b   1.000
_cell.length_c   1.000
_cell.angle_alpha   90.00
_cell.angle_beta   90.00
_cell.angle_gamma   90.00
#
_symmetry.space_group_name_H-M   'P 1'
#
loop_
_entity.id
_entity.type
_entity.pdbx_description
1 polymer ?
#
loop_
_entity_poly.entity_id
_entity_poly.type
_entity_poly.pdbx_seq_one_letter_code
_entity_poly.pdbx_strand_id
1 'polypeptide(L)' 'FKDFPIVIVAAGNYPSCYHINLEQTFDVVFQKEIKVGENRYFLHFSKDNKRILIHTRQLSNGVSNELITAITNEAKKFLK' A
#
# COMPACT_ATOMS: atom_id res chain seq x y z
N PHE A 1 -14.72 -1.19 2.86
CA PHE A 1 -13.32 -1.35 2.39
C PHE A 1 -12.48 -2.28 3.27
N LYS A 2 -12.85 -2.53 4.53
CA LYS A 2 -12.17 -3.50 5.40
C LYS A 2 -12.31 -4.95 4.92
N ASP A 3 -13.23 -5.22 3.99
CA ASP A 3 -13.50 -6.56 3.46
C ASP A 3 -12.69 -6.89 2.20
N PHE A 4 -12.01 -5.91 1.58
CA PHE A 4 -11.18 -6.19 0.42
C PHE A 4 -9.85 -6.82 0.87
N PRO A 5 -9.40 -7.92 0.23
CA PRO A 5 -8.12 -8.53 0.53
C PRO A 5 -6.94 -7.65 0.12
N ILE A 6 -7.16 -6.75 -0.85
CA ILE A 6 -6.13 -5.87 -1.39
C ILE A 6 -6.69 -4.46 -1.47
N VAL A 7 -6.00 -3.51 -0.82
CA VAL A 7 -6.28 -2.08 -0.90
C VAL A 7 -5.01 -1.35 -1.31
N ILE A 8 -5.11 -0.46 -2.30
CA ILE A 8 -3.99 0.40 -2.71
C ILE A 8 -4.36 1.85 -2.42
N VAL A 9 -3.57 2.52 -1.58
CA VAL A 9 -3.69 3.94 -1.26
C VAL A 9 -2.59 4.69 -2.02
N ALA A 10 -2.92 5.27 -3.17
CA ALA A 10 -2.00 6.03 -4.01
C ALA A 10 -2.01 7.53 -3.64
N ALA A 11 -1.66 7.84 -2.39
CA ALA A 11 -1.86 9.16 -1.80
C ALA A 11 -0.58 9.83 -1.26
N GLY A 12 0.61 9.27 -1.50
CA GLY A 12 1.87 9.89 -1.07
C GLY A 12 1.85 10.29 0.41
N ASN A 13 2.22 11.53 0.73
CA ASN A 13 2.20 12.03 2.10
C ASN A 13 0.82 12.55 2.57
N TYR A 14 -0.23 12.56 1.74
CA TYR A 14 -1.53 13.12 2.10
C TYR A 14 -2.12 12.55 3.41
N PRO A 15 -2.06 11.23 3.69
CA PRO A 15 -2.58 10.70 4.95
C PRO A 15 -1.91 11.34 6.17
N SER A 16 -0.60 11.62 6.09
CA SER A 16 0.11 12.33 7.16
C SER A 16 -0.30 13.80 7.22
N CYS A 17 -0.33 14.50 6.08
CA CYS A 17 -0.71 15.92 6.00
C CYS A 17 -2.11 16.21 6.54
N TYR A 18 -3.04 15.27 6.40
CA TYR A 18 -4.43 15.41 6.86
C TYR A 18 -4.74 14.57 8.12
N HIS A 19 -3.74 14.05 8.82
CA HIS A 19 -3.90 13.28 10.06
C HIS A 19 -4.83 12.06 9.93
N ILE A 20 -4.84 11.42 8.75
CA ILE A 20 -5.59 10.20 8.49
C ILE A 20 -4.76 9.00 8.95
N ASN A 21 -5.20 8.34 10.02
CA ASN A 21 -4.58 7.11 10.48
C ASN A 21 -5.01 5.92 9.60
N LEU A 22 -4.12 5.48 8.69
CA LEU A 22 -4.39 4.37 7.78
C LEU A 22 -4.60 3.04 8.52
N GLU A 23 -3.82 2.78 9.58
CA GLU A 23 -3.92 1.55 10.36
C GLU A 23 -5.30 1.41 11.01
N GLN A 24 -5.78 2.47 11.67
CA GLN A 24 -7.11 2.52 12.26
C GLN A 24 -8.22 2.47 11.20
N THR A 25 -8.05 3.25 10.12
CA THR A 25 -9.06 3.35 9.06
C THR A 25 -9.30 1.98 8.44
N PHE A 26 -8.24 1.29 8.01
CA PHE A 26 -8.33 0.04 7.26
C PHE A 26 -8.22 -1.24 8.12
N ASP A 27 -8.05 -1.09 9.44
CA ASP A 27 -7.82 -2.19 10.39
C ASP A 27 -6.65 -3.07 9.94
N VAL A 28 -5.49 -2.44 9.79
CA VAL A 28 -4.21 -3.05 9.37
C VAL A 28 -3.08 -2.50 10.23
N VAL A 29 -1.93 -3.17 10.25
CA VAL A 29 -0.75 -2.78 11.01
C VAL A 29 0.42 -2.57 10.06
N PHE A 30 1.16 -1.46 10.20
CA PHE A 30 2.37 -1.20 9.41
C PHE A 30 3.40 -2.31 9.59
N GLN A 31 4.02 -2.73 8.49
CA GLN A 31 5.01 -3.79 8.48
C GLN A 31 6.38 -3.31 8.03
N LYS A 32 6.46 -2.73 6.83
CA LYS A 32 7.73 -2.29 6.25
C LYS A 32 7.56 -1.32 5.09
N GLU A 33 8.61 -0.54 4.86
CA GLU A 33 8.85 0.23 3.65
C GLU A 33 9.65 -0.62 2.65
N ILE A 34 9.28 -0.54 1.37
CA ILE A 34 10.02 -1.13 0.26
C ILE A 34 10.45 -0.01 -0.69
N LYS A 35 11.74 0.03 -1.02
CA LYS A 35 12.32 0.95 -2.02
C LYS A 35 12.38 0.26 -3.38
N VAL A 36 12.02 0.99 -4.44
CA VAL A 36 12.04 0.54 -5.84
C VAL A 36 12.57 1.68 -6.70
N GLY A 37 13.86 1.62 -7.05
CA GLY A 37 14.57 2.75 -7.67
C GLY A 37 14.48 3.99 -6.76
N GLU A 38 14.05 5.11 -7.34
CA GLU A 38 13.81 6.36 -6.60
C GLU A 38 12.45 6.40 -5.87
N ASN A 39 11.60 5.40 -6.10
CA ASN A 39 10.26 5.33 -5.51
C ASN A 39 10.23 4.40 -4.29
N ARG A 40 9.12 4.44 -3.56
CA ARG A 40 8.86 3.57 -2.41
C ARG A 40 7.37 3.31 -2.22
N TYR A 41 7.06 2.21 -1.54
CA TYR A 41 5.74 1.91 -1.03
C TYR A 41 5.82 1.27 0.36
N PHE A 42 4.71 1.31 1.09
CA PHE A 42 4.59 0.84 2.46
C PHE A 42 3.57 -0.28 2.51
N LEU A 43 3.90 -1.32 3.26
CA LEU A 43 3.05 -2.49 3.44
C LEU A 43 2.43 -2.47 4.83
N HIS A 44 1.12 -2.70 4.87
CA HIS A 44 0.37 -2.91 6.08
C HIS A 44 -0.47 -4.18 5.93
N PHE A 45 -0.55 -5.01 6.97
CA PHE A 45 -1.32 -6.25 6.94
C PHE A 45 -2.43 -6.24 7.99
N SER A 46 -3.53 -6.93 7.72
CA SER A 46 -4.49 -7.27 8.77
C SER A 46 -3.84 -8.18 9.80
N LYS A 47 -4.37 -8.21 11.03
CA LYS A 47 -3.83 -9.06 12.11
C LYS A 47 -3.75 -10.55 11.75
N ASP A 48 -4.66 -11.02 10.90
CA ASP A 48 -4.70 -12.40 10.43
C ASP A 48 -3.91 -12.63 9.13
N ASN A 49 -3.17 -11.63 8.65
CA ASN A 49 -2.40 -11.63 7.40
C ASN A 49 -3.20 -12.04 6.15
N LYS A 50 -4.53 -11.87 6.16
CA LYS A 50 -5.38 -12.16 5.00
C LYS A 50 -5.63 -10.94 4.11
N ARG A 51 -5.32 -9.74 4.58
CA ARG A 51 -5.49 -8.49 3.85
C ARG A 51 -4.21 -7.68 3.81
N ILE A 52 -3.98 -7.01 2.70
CA ILE A 52 -2.87 -6.10 2.47
C ILE A 52 -3.39 -4.72 2.11
N LEU A 53 -2.81 -3.70 2.74
CA LEU A 53 -2.85 -2.32 2.28
C LEU A 53 -1.46 -1.92 1.78
N ILE A 54 -1.42 -1.43 0.54
CA ILE A 54 -0.20 -0.92 -0.10
C ILE A 54 -0.35 0.60 -0.22
N HIS A 55 0.43 1.35 0.54
CA HIS A 55 0.45 2.80 0.49
C HIS A 55 1.65 3.28 -0.33
N THR A 56 1.42 4.14 -1.32
CA THR A 56 2.46 4.59 -2.25
C THR A 56 2.20 6.02 -2.70
N ARG A 57 3.13 6.62 -3.45
CA ARG A 57 2.92 7.89 -4.17
C ARG A 57 1.69 7.81 -5.08
N GLN A 58 1.24 8.95 -5.58
CA GLN A 58 0.24 8.95 -6.66
C GLN A 58 0.76 8.14 -7.87
N LEU A 59 -0.13 7.36 -8.47
CA LEU A 59 0.17 6.51 -9.63
C LEU A 59 -0.12 7.22 -10.97
N SER A 60 -0.39 8.52 -10.94
CA SER A 60 -0.43 9.40 -12.12
C SER A 60 0.97 9.91 -12.48
N ASN A 61 1.16 10.29 -13.74
CA ASN A 61 2.34 11.00 -14.29
C ASN A 61 3.71 10.38 -13.93
N GLY A 62 4.34 9.67 -14.87
CA GLY A 62 5.72 9.19 -14.70
C GLY A 62 5.86 8.16 -13.56
N VAL A 63 4.87 7.28 -13.41
CA VAL A 63 5.02 6.09 -12.57
C VAL A 63 5.87 5.06 -13.33
N SER A 64 6.89 4.49 -12.67
CA SER A 64 7.75 3.51 -13.33
C SER A 64 7.07 2.14 -13.41
N ASN A 65 7.34 1.41 -14.50
CA ASN A 65 6.89 0.02 -14.66
C ASN A 65 7.43 -0.88 -13.54
N GLU A 66 8.61 -0.57 -13.03
CA GLU A 66 9.24 -1.28 -11.90
C GLU A 66 8.39 -1.16 -10.62
N LEU A 67 7.92 0.05 -10.30
CA LEU A 67 7.06 0.28 -9.13
C LEU A 67 5.72 -0.46 -9.28
N ILE A 68 5.10 -0.37 -10.46
CA ILE A 68 3.85 -1.09 -10.75
C ILE A 68 4.05 -2.60 -10.60
N THR A 69 5.14 -3.13 -11.17
CA THR A 69 5.45 -4.57 -11.10
C THR A 69 5.70 -5.01 -9.66
N ALA A 70 6.44 -4.23 -8.87
CA ALA A 70 6.71 -4.54 -7.47
C ALA A 70 5.42 -4.55 -6.62
N ILE A 71 4.57 -3.53 -6.76
CA ILE A 71 3.26 -3.46 -6.09
C ILE A 71 2.39 -4.66 -6.51
N THR A 72 2.36 -4.99 -7.80
CA THR A 72 1.59 -6.12 -8.33
C THR A 72 2.06 -7.45 -7.74
N ASN A 73 3.38 -7.64 -7.58
CA ASN A 73 3.93 -8.85 -6.99
C ASN A 73 3.56 -9.01 -5.51
N GLU A 74 3.43 -7.92 -4.75
CA GLU A 74 2.89 -7.98 -3.38
C GLU A 74 1.39 -8.28 -3.38
N ALA A 75 0.62 -7.59 -4.21
CA ALA A 75 -0.83 -7.78 -4.30
C ALA A 75 -1.20 -9.23 -4.68
N LYS A 76 -0.46 -9.84 -5.64
CA LYS A 76 -0.69 -11.22 -6.09
C LYS A 76 -0.62 -12.27 -4.98
N LYS A 77 0.15 -12.03 -3.91
CA LYS A 77 0.25 -12.95 -2.76
C LYS A 77 -1.08 -13.08 -1.98
N PHE A 78 -1.99 -12.13 -2.20
CA PHE A 78 -3.30 -12.05 -1.55
C PHE A 78 -4.46 -12.29 -2.53
N LEU A 79 -4.16 -12.61 -3.79
CA LEU A 79 -5.13 -13.13 -4.74
C LEU A 79 -5.28 -14.63 -4.48
N LYS A 80 -6.52 -15.09 -4.34
CA LYS A 80 -6.87 -16.52 -4.37
C LYS A 80 -7.00 -16.98 -5.81
#